data_AF-A0A3G1KMH6-F1
#
_entry.id   AF-A0A3G1KMH6-F1
#
_cell.length_a   1.000
_cell.length_b   1.000
_cell.length_c   1.000
_cell.angle_alpha   90.00
_cell.angle_beta   90.00
_cell.angle_gamma   90.00
#
_symmetry.space_group_name_H-M   'P 1'
#
loop_
_entity.id
_entity.type
_entity.pdbx_description
1 polymer ?
#
loop_
_entity_poly.entity_id
_entity_poly.type
_entity_poly.pdbx_seq_one_letter_code
_entity_poly.pdbx_strand_id
1 'polypeptide(L)'
;MSGIAGVRLTCPKATPGGLVRQELLDTILQSPKRLIYIHAGAGYGKTTLLAQIAGSYKIAVWISLDGKNEIFTFVGLLSEAVGRVFQGYRFSTSEFMPFEGRENFITLLANAFLNSLEKLSAALPSFWMTSIPLTIPG
;
A
#
# COMPACT_ATOMS: atom_id res chain seq x y z
N MET A 1 -14.71 -17.74 -5.94
CA MET A 1 -13.84 -16.54 -5.88
C MET A 1 -12.40 -17.04 -5.90
N SER A 2 -11.71 -16.83 -7.02
CA SER A 2 -10.49 -17.56 -7.42
C SER A 2 -9.27 -17.18 -6.57
N GLY A 3 -8.54 -18.18 -6.06
CA GLY A 3 -7.40 -18.06 -5.14
C GLY A 3 -6.19 -17.23 -5.65
N ILE A 4 -6.28 -16.63 -6.83
CA ILE A 4 -5.25 -15.78 -7.44
C ILE A 4 -5.15 -14.40 -6.75
N ALA A 5 -6.26 -13.90 -6.18
CA ALA A 5 -6.26 -12.64 -5.41
C ALA A 5 -5.46 -12.76 -4.09
N GLY A 6 -5.32 -13.98 -3.54
CA GLY A 6 -4.60 -14.24 -2.28
C GLY A 6 -3.14 -13.82 -2.34
N VAL A 7 -2.42 -14.27 -3.36
CA VAL A 7 -0.96 -14.09 -3.53
C VAL A 7 -0.60 -12.64 -3.85
N ARG A 8 -1.47 -11.90 -4.54
CA ARG A 8 -1.22 -10.50 -4.91
C ARG A 8 -1.33 -9.53 -3.74
N LEU A 9 -2.08 -9.91 -2.71
CA LEU A 9 -2.49 -9.02 -1.64
C LEU A 9 -1.91 -9.43 -0.28
N THR A 10 -1.00 -10.42 -0.29
CA THR A 10 -0.33 -10.90 0.92
C THR A 10 1.14 -10.51 0.84
N CYS A 11 1.62 -9.79 1.85
CA CYS A 11 3.03 -9.51 1.97
C CYS A 11 3.81 -10.84 2.04
N PRO A 12 4.82 -11.05 1.18
CA PRO A 12 5.71 -12.18 1.33
C PRO A 12 6.36 -12.11 2.71
N LYS A 13 6.42 -13.23 3.43
CA LYS A 13 7.15 -13.29 4.69
C LYS A 13 8.64 -13.20 4.38
N ALA A 14 9.37 -12.39 5.14
CA ALA A 14 10.82 -12.41 5.10
C ALA A 14 11.30 -13.83 5.45
N THR A 15 12.17 -14.40 4.62
CA THR A 15 12.71 -15.75 4.85
C THR A 15 13.51 -15.77 6.15
N PRO A 16 13.17 -16.62 7.13
CA PRO A 16 13.99 -16.80 8.33
C PRO A 16 15.41 -17.21 7.92
N GLY A 17 16.43 -16.46 8.38
CA GLY A 17 17.83 -16.69 8.00
C GLY A 17 18.25 -16.12 6.63
N GLY A 18 17.39 -15.36 5.96
CA GLY A 18 17.79 -14.59 4.77
C GLY A 18 18.79 -13.48 5.11
N LEU A 19 19.67 -13.15 4.18
CA LEU A 19 20.65 -12.07 4.36
C LEU A 19 19.91 -10.72 4.55
N VAL A 20 20.06 -10.14 5.73
CA VAL A 20 19.48 -8.83 6.07
C VAL A 20 20.40 -7.75 5.56
N ARG A 21 19.88 -6.89 4.66
CA ARG A 21 20.64 -5.75 4.12
C ARG A 21 20.45 -4.54 5.02
N GLN A 22 21.03 -4.59 6.21
CA GLN A 22 20.79 -3.62 7.29
C GLN A 22 21.00 -2.17 6.84
N GLU A 23 22.09 -1.87 6.13
CA GLU A 23 22.37 -0.50 5.63
C GLU A 23 21.27 0.04 4.69
N LEU A 24 20.75 -0.80 3.79
CA LEU A 24 19.66 -0.41 2.89
C LEU A 24 18.34 -0.26 3.64
N LEU A 25 18.07 -1.14 4.60
CA LEU A 25 16.90 -1.05 5.45
C LEU A 25 16.93 0.25 6.26
N ASP A 26 18.04 0.54 6.92
CA ASP A 26 18.21 1.75 7.72
C ASP A 26 18.07 3.00 6.85
N THR A 27 18.67 3.02 5.65
CA THR A 27 18.54 4.12 4.69
C THR A 27 17.07 4.39 4.31
N ILE A 28 16.29 3.33 4.14
CA ILE A 28 14.87 3.44 3.78
C ILE A 28 14.03 3.86 4.98
N LEU A 29 14.23 3.23 6.14
CA LEU A 29 13.46 3.48 7.36
C LEU A 29 13.74 4.86 7.97
N GLN A 30 14.95 5.39 7.81
CA GLN A 30 15.35 6.72 8.27
C GLN A 30 15.07 7.82 7.25
N SER A 31 14.61 7.46 6.05
CA SER A 31 14.32 8.46 5.02
C SER A 31 13.10 9.30 5.39
N PRO A 32 13.16 10.64 5.32
CA PRO A 32 11.99 11.50 5.52
C PRO A 32 11.04 11.50 4.30
N LYS A 33 11.35 10.74 3.25
CA LYS A 33 10.58 10.72 2.00
C LYS A 33 9.32 9.86 2.15
N ARG A 34 8.19 10.38 1.67
CA ARG A 34 6.89 9.68 1.67
C ARG A 34 6.75 8.65 0.54
N LEU A 35 7.60 8.74 -0.48
CA LEU A 35 7.63 7.82 -1.62
C LEU A 35 9.07 7.39 -1.86
N ILE A 36 9.29 6.08 -1.86
CA ILE A 36 10.59 5.46 -2.09
C ILE A 36 10.44 4.52 -3.29
N TYR A 37 11.28 4.73 -4.31
CA TYR A 37 11.31 3.91 -5.52
C TYR A 37 12.56 3.03 -5.51
N ILE A 38 12.36 1.71 -5.60
CA ILE A 38 13.45 0.73 -5.61
C ILE A 38 13.52 0.09 -7.00
N HIS A 39 14.64 0.30 -7.68
CA HIS A 39 14.90 -0.25 -9.01
C HIS A 39 16.17 -1.09 -9.03
N ALA A 40 16.09 -2.27 -9.65
CA ALA A 40 17.20 -3.18 -9.88
C ALA A 40 16.81 -4.26 -10.90
N GLY A 41 17.78 -4.97 -11.48
CA GLY A 41 17.54 -6.12 -12.36
C GLY A 41 16.77 -7.27 -11.69
N ALA A 42 16.30 -8.23 -12.49
CA ALA A 42 15.70 -9.46 -11.95
C ALA A 42 16.72 -10.23 -11.08
N GLY A 43 16.26 -10.90 -10.02
CA GLY A 43 17.13 -11.68 -9.12
C GLY A 43 17.85 -10.88 -8.02
N TYR A 44 17.85 -9.54 -8.05
CA TYR A 44 18.53 -8.70 -7.04
C TYR A 44 17.88 -8.66 -5.65
N GLY A 45 16.79 -9.43 -5.43
CA GLY A 45 16.13 -9.53 -4.13
C GLY A 45 15.23 -8.35 -3.75
N LYS A 46 14.72 -7.58 -4.72
CA LYS A 46 13.84 -6.41 -4.47
C LYS A 46 12.62 -6.78 -3.60
N THR A 47 11.93 -7.86 -3.96
CA THR A 47 10.76 -8.35 -3.21
C THR A 47 11.13 -8.79 -1.80
N THR A 48 12.32 -9.37 -1.63
CA THR A 48 12.86 -9.74 -0.30
C THR A 48 13.12 -8.50 0.56
N LEU A 49 13.71 -7.45 -0.02
CA LEU A 49 13.94 -6.19 0.68
C LEU A 49 12.60 -5.53 1.06
N LEU A 50 11.62 -5.48 0.15
CA LEU A 50 10.28 -4.97 0.44
C LEU A 50 9.56 -5.76 1.55
N ALA A 51 9.73 -7.09 1.59
CA ALA A 51 9.20 -7.93 2.67
C ALA A 51 9.85 -7.60 4.02
N GLN A 52 11.17 -7.36 4.04
CA GLN A 52 11.89 -6.93 5.25
C GLN A 52 11.41 -5.56 5.72
N ILE A 53 11.25 -4.60 4.81
CA ILE A 53 10.70 -3.27 5.11
C ILE A 53 9.30 -3.38 5.69
N ALA A 54 8.41 -4.14 5.04
CA ALA A 54 7.05 -4.34 5.51
C ALA A 54 7.00 -4.98 6.91
N GLY A 55 7.92 -5.91 7.21
CA GLY A 55 8.08 -6.51 8.54
C GLY A 55 8.54 -5.54 9.62
N SER A 56 9.18 -4.43 9.27
CA SER A 56 9.61 -3.38 10.20
C SER A 56 8.47 -2.40 10.58
N TYR A 57 7.35 -2.41 9.86
CA TYR A 57 6.18 -1.59 10.18
C TYR A 57 5.11 -2.41 10.90
N LYS A 58 4.42 -1.79 11.86
CA LYS A 58 3.25 -2.42 12.53
C LYS A 58 2.12 -2.72 11.56
N ILE A 59 1.97 -1.88 10.54
CA ILE A 59 0.89 -1.94 9.56
C ILE A 59 1.52 -1.78 8.18
N ALA A 60 1.33 -2.77 7.32
CA ALA A 60 1.78 -2.75 5.94
C ALA A 60 0.69 -3.31 5.03
N VAL A 61 0.37 -2.56 3.97
CA VAL A 61 -0.54 -3.01 2.90
C VAL A 61 0.32 -3.40 1.71
N TRP A 62 0.04 -4.57 1.13
CA TRP A 62 0.82 -5.12 0.03
C TRP A 62 -0.01 -5.32 -1.22
N ILE A 63 0.53 -4.92 -2.38
CA ILE A 63 -0.07 -5.18 -3.69
C ILE A 63 1.04 -5.56 -4.67
N SER A 64 0.84 -6.68 -5.36
CA SER A 64 1.64 -7.08 -6.51
C SER A 64 0.88 -6.72 -7.81
N LEU A 65 1.49 -5.86 -8.63
CA LEU A 65 0.95 -5.45 -9.93
C LEU A 65 1.36 -6.46 -11.02
N ASP A 66 0.45 -6.80 -11.92
CA ASP A 66 0.64 -7.80 -12.99
C ASP A 66 0.85 -7.18 -14.38
N GLY A 67 1.06 -5.85 -14.45
CA GLY A 67 1.27 -5.11 -15.69
C GLY A 67 -0.01 -4.73 -16.43
N LYS A 68 -1.19 -5.10 -15.92
CA LYS A 68 -2.46 -4.63 -16.47
C LYS A 68 -2.69 -3.17 -16.13
N ASN A 69 -3.10 -2.38 -17.12
CA ASN A 69 -3.36 -0.95 -16.98
C ASN A 69 -4.86 -0.66 -16.93
N GLU A 70 -5.56 -1.28 -15.98
CA GLU A 70 -6.99 -1.08 -15.76
C GLU A 70 -7.22 -0.41 -14.39
N ILE A 71 -7.66 0.84 -14.41
CA ILE A 71 -7.77 1.67 -13.21
C ILE A 71 -8.76 1.11 -12.18
N PHE A 72 -9.91 0.59 -12.61
CA PHE A 72 -10.89 -0.02 -11.70
C PHE A 72 -10.36 -1.30 -11.07
N THR A 73 -9.63 -2.10 -11.83
CA THR A 73 -8.96 -3.30 -11.33
C THR A 73 -7.89 -2.92 -10.30
N PHE A 74 -7.09 -1.89 -10.59
CA PHE A 74 -6.07 -1.38 -9.65
C PHE A 74 -6.70 -0.88 -8.34
N VAL A 75 -7.70 -0.01 -8.41
CA VAL A 75 -8.35 0.54 -7.21
C VAL A 75 -9.12 -0.53 -6.44
N GLY A 76 -9.73 -1.49 -7.14
CA GLY A 76 -10.37 -2.65 -6.51
C GLY A 76 -9.37 -3.52 -5.74
N LEU A 77 -8.21 -3.83 -6.34
CA LEU A 77 -7.13 -4.55 -5.67
C LEU A 77 -6.59 -3.78 -4.46
N LEU A 78 -6.43 -2.47 -4.59
CA LEU A 78 -5.99 -1.60 -3.50
C LEU A 78 -7.01 -1.55 -2.35
N SER A 79 -8.30 -1.46 -2.68
CA SER A 79 -9.38 -1.55 -1.71
C SER A 79 -9.36 -2.88 -0.95
N GLU A 80 -9.20 -3.99 -1.66
CA GLU A 80 -9.10 -5.32 -1.05
C GLU A 80 -7.85 -5.45 -0.16
N ALA A 81 -6.70 -4.93 -0.61
CA ALA A 81 -5.45 -4.95 0.17
C ALA A 81 -5.61 -4.21 1.51
N VAL A 82 -6.20 -3.01 1.48
CA VAL A 82 -6.47 -2.22 2.68
C VAL A 82 -7.47 -2.95 3.58
N GLY A 83 -8.54 -3.51 3.02
CA GLY A 83 -9.56 -4.24 3.78
C GLY A 83 -9.06 -5.49 4.50
N ARG A 84 -8.00 -6.14 4.00
CA ARG A 84 -7.34 -7.27 4.69
C ARG A 84 -6.58 -6.84 5.95
N VAL A 85 -6.02 -5.64 5.93
CA VAL A 85 -5.26 -5.08 7.04
C VAL A 85 -6.18 -4.39 8.04
N PHE A 86 -7.20 -3.69 7.55
CA PHE A 86 -8.17 -2.97 8.36
C PHE A 86 -9.57 -3.56 8.17
N GLN A 87 -9.96 -4.43 9.10
CA GLN A 87 -11.28 -5.07 9.07
C GLN A 87 -12.39 -4.01 9.09
N GLY A 88 -13.30 -4.10 8.12
CA GLY A 88 -14.41 -3.17 7.97
C GLY A 88 -14.19 -2.07 6.93
N TYR A 89 -12.97 -1.90 6.41
CA TYR A 89 -12.75 -1.02 5.26
C TYR A 89 -13.36 -1.61 3.99
N ARG A 90 -14.18 -0.80 3.30
CA ARG A 90 -14.72 -1.10 1.98
C ARG A 90 -14.79 0.16 1.15
N PHE A 91 -14.21 0.11 -0.03
CA PHE A 91 -14.37 1.11 -1.07
C PHE A 91 -14.87 0.43 -2.35
N SER A 92 -15.95 0.94 -2.93
CA SER A 92 -16.54 0.42 -4.17
C SER A 92 -16.20 1.33 -5.34
N THR A 93 -15.61 0.74 -6.39
CA THR A 93 -15.30 1.45 -7.63
C THR A 93 -16.51 1.58 -8.57
N SER A 94 -17.59 0.81 -8.34
CA SER A 94 -18.76 0.78 -9.21
C SER A 94 -19.49 2.12 -9.29
N GLU A 95 -19.48 2.88 -8.19
CA GLU A 95 -20.08 4.22 -8.10
C GLU A 95 -19.40 5.21 -9.06
N PHE A 96 -18.18 4.90 -9.49
CA PHE A 96 -17.35 5.77 -10.32
C PHE A 96 -17.38 5.40 -11.81
N MET A 97 -17.94 4.25 -12.18
CA MET A 97 -18.07 3.80 -13.57
C MET A 97 -18.73 4.84 -14.50
N PRO A 98 -19.81 5.55 -14.09
CA PRO A 98 -20.45 6.56 -14.96
C PRO A 98 -19.58 7.78 -15.28
N PHE A 99 -18.45 7.96 -14.60
CA PHE A 99 -17.54 9.08 -14.80
C PHE A 99 -16.32 8.71 -15.65
N GLU A 100 -16.20 7.45 -16.08
CA GLU A 100 -15.12 7.00 -16.98
C GLU A 100 -15.13 7.82 -18.27
N GLY A 101 -13.94 8.24 -18.73
CA GLY A 101 -13.77 9.08 -19.92
C GLY A 101 -13.92 10.59 -19.70
N ARG A 102 -14.31 11.06 -18.50
CA ARG A 102 -14.23 12.48 -18.15
C ARG A 102 -12.77 12.90 -17.88
N GLU A 103 -12.41 14.12 -18.24
CA GLU A 103 -11.04 14.65 -18.05
C GLU A 103 -10.59 14.63 -16.57
N ASN A 104 -11.52 14.83 -15.65
CA ASN A 104 -11.25 14.86 -14.21
C ASN A 104 -11.48 13.51 -13.50
N PHE A 105 -11.73 12.43 -14.24
CA PHE A 105 -12.10 11.13 -13.68
C PHE A 105 -11.07 10.59 -12.68
N ILE A 106 -9.77 10.62 -13.03
CA ILE A 106 -8.71 10.12 -12.15
C ILE A 106 -8.66 10.91 -10.84
N THR A 107 -8.76 12.24 -10.91
CA THR A 107 -8.76 13.10 -9.73
C THR A 107 -9.96 12.82 -8.83
N LEU A 108 -11.15 12.64 -9.42
CA LEU A 108 -12.37 12.34 -8.68
C LEU A 108 -12.26 10.98 -7.97
N LEU A 109 -11.80 9.95 -8.67
CA LEU A 109 -11.61 8.61 -8.11
C LEU A 109 -10.54 8.60 -7.01
N ALA A 110 -9.41 9.29 -7.23
CA ALA A 110 -8.33 9.40 -6.25
C ALA A 110 -8.80 10.13 -4.98
N ASN A 111 -9.49 11.26 -5.12
CA ASN A 111 -10.02 12.02 -3.98
C ASN A 111 -11.06 11.21 -3.20
N ALA A 112 -11.95 10.49 -3.88
CA ALA A 112 -12.92 9.62 -3.22
C ALA A 112 -12.23 8.51 -2.41
N PHE A 113 -11.20 7.89 -2.99
CA PHE A 113 -10.42 6.85 -2.31
C PHE A 113 -9.62 7.40 -1.11
N LEU A 114 -9.00 8.57 -1.25
CA LEU A 114 -8.29 9.23 -0.14
C LEU A 114 -9.25 9.58 1.00
N ASN A 115 -10.43 10.11 0.68
CA ASN A 115 -11.45 10.42 1.68
C ASN A 115 -11.91 9.15 2.44
N SER A 116 -12.07 8.01 1.75
CA SER A 116 -12.39 6.76 2.45
C SER A 116 -11.28 6.28 3.38
N LEU A 117 -10.00 6.52 3.05
CA LEU A 117 -8.88 6.22 3.94
C LEU A 117 -8.79 7.18 5.13
N GLU A 118 -9.10 8.46 4.94
CA GLU A 118 -9.13 9.43 6.03
C GLU A 118 -10.21 9.10 7.07
N LYS A 119 -11.40 8.68 6.62
CA LYS A 119 -12.48 8.20 7.50
C LYS A 119 -12.05 7.01 8.35
N LEU A 120 -11.20 6.14 7.80
CA LEU A 120 -10.62 5.03 8.52
C LEU A 120 -9.64 5.51 9.60
N SER A 121 -8.78 6.48 9.28
CA SER A 121 -7.87 7.12 10.26
C SER A 121 -8.63 7.77 11.43
N ALA A 122 -9.72 8.49 11.12
CA ALA A 122 -10.56 9.13 12.13
C ALA A 122 -11.33 8.13 13.03
N ALA A 123 -11.58 6.93 12.53
CA ALA A 123 -12.27 5.86 13.27
C ALA A 123 -11.32 5.00 14.14
N LEU A 124 -10.00 5.13 13.96
CA LEU A 124 -9.03 4.40 14.78
C LEU A 124 -8.88 5.09 16.15
N PRO A 125 -9.02 4.37 17.28
CA PRO A 125 -8.80 4.94 18.61
C PRO A 125 -7.40 5.54 18.73
N SER A 126 -7.27 6.61 19.55
CA SER A 126 -6.07 7.42 19.77
C SER A 126 -4.77 6.64 20.07
N PHE A 127 -4.88 5.37 20.44
CA PHE A 127 -3.78 4.42 20.57
C PHE A 127 -2.98 4.21 19.26
N TRP A 128 -3.59 4.40 18.09
CA TRP A 128 -2.92 4.24 16.78
C TRP A 128 -2.32 5.54 16.22
N MET A 129 -2.74 6.69 16.74
CA MET A 129 -2.40 8.01 16.18
C MET A 129 -1.00 8.50 16.59
N THR A 130 -0.33 7.83 17.53
CA THR A 130 1.01 8.19 18.04
C THR A 130 2.18 7.78 17.14
N SER A 131 1.92 7.14 15.98
CA SER A 131 3.00 6.61 15.11
C SER A 131 3.23 7.42 13.82
N ILE A 132 2.58 8.57 13.64
CA ILE A 132 2.88 9.48 12.52
C ILE A 132 3.67 10.68 13.08
N PRO A 133 5.00 10.72 12.94
CA PRO A 133 5.74 11.92 13.29
C PRO A 133 5.45 13.00 12.22
N LEU A 134 4.46 13.85 12.51
CA LEU A 134 4.33 15.16 11.87
C LEU A 134 5.39 16.07 12.50
N THR A 135 6.64 15.95 12.06
CA THR A 135 7.62 17.02 12.26
C THR A 135 7.68 17.83 10.98
N ILE A 136 6.98 18.96 10.98
CA ILE A 136 7.16 20.03 10.02
C ILE A 136 8.32 20.87 10.57
N PRO A 137 9.49 20.96 9.91
CA PRO A 137 10.51 21.90 10.33
C PRO A 137 10.08 23.32 9.93
N GLY A 138 10.09 24.22 10.91
CA GLY A 138 10.09 25.66 10.70
C GLY A 138 11.45 26.21 10.34
#